data_AF-A0AAI9N1T0-F1
#
_entry.id   AF-A0AAI9N1T0-F1
#
_cell.length_a   1.000
_cell.length_b   1.000
_cell.length_c   1.000
_cell.angle_alpha   90.00
_cell.angle_beta   90.00
_cell.angle_gamma   90.00
#
_symmetry.space_group_name_H-M   'P 1'
#
loop_
_entity.id
_entity.type
_entity.pdbx_description
1 polymer ?
#
loop_
_entity_poly.entity_id
_entity_poly.type
_entity_poly.pdbx_seq_one_letter_code
_entity_poly.pdbx_strand_id
1 'polypeptide(L)'
;MADELAITARTQIKYEIGETAPDAYYLHGLVAIGIDVTYVLTGTRGVLPTAQESELISCYRSVDAPTRTLLVQLLQGMARMSLATRKKRDFYAVQDVKRGKPGRRKSVPPEAPKVDAGGDSTTPTSGPDRMDGR
;
A
#
# COMPACT_ATOMS: atom_id res chain seq x y z
N MET A 1 15.43 31.57 5.52
CA MET A 1 16.31 31.18 6.66
C MET A 1 16.54 32.32 7.64
N ALA A 2 17.33 33.36 7.33
CA ALA A 2 17.57 34.46 8.29
C ALA A 2 16.28 35.21 8.66
N ASP A 3 15.46 35.53 7.66
CA ASP A 3 14.16 36.22 7.84
C ASP A 3 13.13 35.34 8.58
N GLU A 4 13.16 34.03 8.36
CA GLU A 4 12.27 33.06 9.03
C GLU A 4 12.64 32.86 10.52
N LEU A 5 13.89 33.12 10.88
CA LEU A 5 14.42 33.01 12.24
C LEU A 5 14.52 34.37 12.95
N ALA A 6 14.02 35.44 12.31
CA ALA A 6 14.11 36.81 12.80
C ALA A 6 15.54 37.25 13.19
N ILE A 7 16.56 36.74 12.49
CA ILE A 7 17.95 37.16 12.67
C ILE A 7 18.43 38.01 11.49
N THR A 8 19.48 38.80 11.70
CA THR A 8 20.08 39.56 10.61
C THR A 8 20.93 38.67 9.70
N ALA A 9 20.95 38.98 8.40
CA ALA A 9 21.81 38.27 7.42
C ALA A 9 23.30 38.27 7.83
N ARG A 10 23.77 39.35 8.49
CA ARG A 10 25.13 39.41 9.03
C ARG A 10 25.38 38.35 10.10
N THR A 11 24.38 38.06 10.94
CA THR A 11 24.48 37.03 11.99
C THR A 11 24.53 35.64 11.37
N GLN A 12 23.71 35.39 10.35
CA GLN A 12 23.75 34.15 9.58
C GLN A 12 25.14 33.89 8.97
N ILE A 13 25.72 34.91 8.32
CA ILE A 13 27.05 34.80 7.71
C ILE A 13 28.10 34.43 8.76
N LYS A 14 28.05 35.04 9.95
CA LYS A 14 28.99 34.72 11.05
C LYS A 14 28.92 33.27 11.49
N TYR A 15 27.72 32.66 11.48
CA TYR A 15 27.56 31.24 11.78
C TYR A 15 28.17 30.37 10.68
N GLU A 16 27.94 30.72 9.41
CA GLU A 16 28.41 29.93 8.26
C GLU A 16 29.93 29.94 8.11
N ILE A 17 30.59 31.05 8.45
CA ILE A 17 32.06 31.17 8.43
C ILE A 17 32.72 30.70 9.74
N GLY A 18 31.92 30.32 10.75
CA GLY A 18 32.40 29.84 12.05
C GLY A 18 32.98 30.91 12.98
N GLU A 19 32.72 32.20 12.73
CA GLU A 19 33.16 33.30 13.61
C GLU A 19 32.44 33.27 14.98
N THR A 20 31.19 32.82 15.00
CA THR A 20 30.38 32.71 16.22
C THR A 20 29.57 31.42 16.20
N ALA A 21 29.35 30.82 17.37
CA ALA A 21 28.47 29.66 17.50
C ALA A 21 26.99 30.08 17.59
N PRO A 22 26.06 29.37 16.93
CA PRO A 22 24.63 29.61 17.05
C PRO A 22 24.10 29.23 18.43
N ASP A 23 23.12 29.98 18.93
CA ASP A 23 22.43 29.71 20.20
C ASP A 23 21.32 28.65 20.05
N ALA A 24 20.91 28.04 21.16
CA ALA A 24 19.86 27.04 21.24
C ALA A 24 18.51 27.55 20.70
N TYR A 25 18.16 28.82 20.89
CA TYR A 25 16.94 29.41 20.30
C TYR A 25 16.98 29.44 18.78
N TYR A 26 18.14 29.76 18.19
CA TYR A 26 18.33 29.74 16.75
C TYR A 26 18.19 28.30 16.21
N LEU A 27 18.82 27.34 16.88
CA LEU A 27 18.69 25.92 16.52
C LEU A 27 17.24 25.42 16.64
N HIS A 28 16.51 25.82 17.68
CA HIS A 28 15.08 25.49 17.81
C HIS A 28 14.25 26.05 16.65
N GLY A 29 14.53 27.28 16.21
CA GLY A 29 13.87 27.83 15.03
C GLY A 29 14.16 27.05 13.75
N LEU A 30 15.36 26.48 13.59
CA LEU A 30 15.68 25.60 12.46
C LEU A 30 14.78 24.36 12.40
N VAL A 31 14.48 23.77 13.56
CA VAL A 31 13.55 22.63 13.65
C VAL A 31 12.15 23.02 13.16
N ALA A 32 11.68 24.23 13.49
CA ALA A 32 10.38 24.73 13.03
C ALA A 32 10.31 24.92 11.50
N ILE A 33 11.44 25.18 10.86
CA ILE A 33 11.58 25.27 9.39
C ILE A 33 11.70 23.87 8.75
N GLY A 34 11.78 22.80 9.55
CA GLY A 34 11.92 21.42 9.10
C GLY A 34 13.36 21.00 8.83
N ILE A 35 14.34 21.74 9.37
CA ILE A 35 15.76 21.42 9.25
C ILE A 35 16.16 20.45 10.37
N ASP A 36 16.84 19.36 10.02
CA ASP A 36 17.40 18.41 10.97
C ASP A 36 18.65 19.00 11.64
N VAL A 37 18.44 19.59 12.82
CA VAL A 37 19.51 20.18 13.64
C VAL A 37 20.57 19.14 14.03
N THR A 38 20.19 17.87 14.22
CA THR A 38 21.15 16.81 14.54
C THR A 38 22.13 16.64 13.40
N TYR A 39 21.62 16.56 12.16
CA TYR A 39 22.47 16.52 10.97
C TYR A 39 23.35 17.76 10.82
N VAL A 40 22.79 18.96 11.06
CA VAL A 40 23.55 20.22 10.97
C VAL A 40 24.73 20.23 11.93
N LEU A 41 24.56 19.72 13.16
CA LEU A 41 25.60 19.74 14.18
C LEU A 41 26.61 18.59 14.06
N THR A 42 26.17 17.39 13.69
CA THR A 42 27.03 16.20 13.72
C THR A 42 27.50 15.75 12.34
N GLY A 43 26.94 16.30 11.26
CA GLY A 43 27.20 15.87 9.88
C GLY A 43 26.65 14.48 9.56
N THR A 44 26.01 13.81 10.52
CA THR A 44 25.45 12.46 10.36
C THR A 44 23.95 12.54 10.37
N ARG A 45 23.28 12.01 9.35
CA ARG A 45 21.82 11.95 9.35
C ARG A 45 21.38 10.95 10.42
N GLY A 46 20.93 11.47 11.56
CA GLY A 46 20.27 10.68 12.59
C GLY A 46 18.77 10.78 12.36
N VAL A 47 18.13 9.67 12.01
CA VAL A 47 16.66 9.61 12.09
C VAL A 47 16.31 9.78 13.56
N LEU A 48 15.58 10.85 13.90
CA LEU A 48 15.05 10.98 15.25
C LEU A 48 14.15 9.77 15.48
N PRO A 49 14.44 8.90 16.47
CA PRO A 49 13.68 7.69 16.65
C PRO A 49 12.23 8.04 16.91
N THR A 50 11.32 7.41 16.18
CA THR A 50 9.89 7.48 16.44
C THR A 50 9.59 7.05 17.88
N ALA A 51 8.41 7.41 18.41
CA ALA A 51 8.04 7.01 19.78
C ALA A 51 8.22 5.50 20.03
N GLN A 52 7.88 4.67 19.05
CA GLN A 52 8.07 3.21 19.09
C GLN A 52 9.55 2.81 19.10
N GLU A 53 10.39 3.43 18.27
CA GLU A 53 11.83 3.18 18.27
C GLU A 53 12.49 3.64 19.57
N SER A 54 12.01 4.75 20.16
CA SER A 54 12.51 5.26 21.43
C SER A 54 12.23 4.29 22.60
N GLU A 55 11.05 3.68 22.61
CA GLU A 55 10.68 2.63 23.57
C GLU A 55 11.56 1.39 23.39
N LEU A 56 11.76 0.94 22.14
CA LEU A 56 12.65 -0.19 21.83
C LEU A 56 14.09 0.07 22.29
N ILE A 57 14.61 1.28 22.07
CA ILE A 57 15.95 1.69 22.52
C ILE A 57 16.03 1.72 24.05
N SER A 58 14.99 2.22 24.73
CA SER A 58 14.93 2.24 26.20
C SER A 58 14.96 0.83 26.77
N CYS A 59 14.11 -0.06 26.26
CA CYS A 59 14.09 -1.47 26.62
C CYS A 59 15.46 -2.12 26.36
N TYR A 60 16.05 -1.95 25.20
CA TYR A 60 17.37 -2.48 24.88
C TYR A 60 18.46 -2.03 25.87
N ARG A 61 18.44 -0.75 26.27
CA ARG A 61 19.41 -0.19 27.23
C ARG A 61 19.19 -0.69 28.67
N SER A 62 17.97 -1.05 29.05
CA SER A 62 17.66 -1.54 30.40
C SER A 62 18.17 -2.96 30.69
N VAL A 63 18.51 -3.72 29.64
CA VAL A 63 18.84 -5.15 29.72
C VAL A 63 20.35 -5.38 29.68
N ASP A 64 20.82 -6.52 30.21
CA ASP A 64 22.20 -6.97 30.25
C ASP A 64 22.77 -7.38 28.87
N ALA A 65 24.10 -7.39 28.77
CA ALA A 65 24.82 -7.63 27.51
C ALA A 65 24.46 -8.94 26.76
N PRO A 66 24.34 -10.13 27.42
CA PRO A 66 24.01 -11.35 26.68
C PRO A 66 22.57 -11.33 26.14
N THR A 67 21.63 -10.79 26.89
CA THR A 67 20.22 -10.69 26.47
C THR A 67 20.03 -9.65 25.37
N ARG A 68 20.82 -8.56 25.35
CA ARG A 68 20.87 -7.63 24.21
C ARG A 68 21.25 -8.36 22.92
N THR A 69 22.26 -9.22 22.95
CA THR A 69 22.66 -10.02 21.78
C THR A 69 21.53 -10.94 21.32
N LEU A 70 20.83 -11.59 22.25
CA LEU A 70 19.69 -12.45 21.95
C LEU A 70 18.54 -11.67 21.30
N LEU A 71 18.19 -10.50 21.83
CA LEU A 71 17.15 -9.63 21.26
C LEU A 71 17.46 -9.27 19.81
N VAL A 72 18.70 -8.87 19.52
CA VAL A 72 19.14 -8.55 18.16
C VAL A 72 19.03 -9.77 17.25
N GLN A 73 19.47 -10.95 17.70
CA GLN A 73 19.36 -12.19 16.92
C GLN A 73 17.90 -12.56 16.63
N LEU A 74 17.01 -12.44 17.62
CA LEU A 74 15.58 -12.70 17.48
C LEU A 74 14.95 -11.79 16.43
N LEU A 75 15.15 -10.47 16.55
CA LEU A 75 14.66 -9.47 15.60
C LEU A 75 15.17 -9.75 14.18
N GLN A 76 16.45 -10.10 14.02
CA GLN A 76 17.01 -10.47 12.73
C GLN A 76 16.39 -11.77 12.16
N GLY A 77 16.17 -12.78 13.00
CA GLY A 77 15.51 -14.03 12.60
C GLY A 77 14.10 -13.78 12.08
N MET A 78 13.31 -12.99 12.83
CA MET A 78 11.95 -12.60 12.44
C MET A 78 11.93 -11.81 11.14
N ALA A 79 12.86 -10.86 10.96
CA ALA A 79 12.97 -10.08 9.72
C ALA A 79 13.22 -10.98 8.51
N ARG A 80 14.16 -11.94 8.61
CA ARG A 80 14.45 -12.90 7.53
C ARG A 80 13.24 -13.79 7.21
N MET A 81 12.53 -14.29 8.22
CA MET A 81 11.31 -15.09 8.03
C MET A 81 10.20 -14.29 7.34
N SER A 82 10.02 -13.02 7.71
CA SER A 82 9.00 -12.15 7.11
C SER A 82 9.24 -11.91 5.60
N LEU A 83 10.49 -11.90 5.16
CA LEU A 83 10.87 -11.73 3.76
C LEU A 83 10.68 -13.04 2.97
N ALA A 84 11.01 -14.19 3.57
CA ALA A 84 10.84 -15.51 2.95
C ALA A 84 9.36 -15.87 2.70
N THR A 85 8.47 -15.51 3.62
CA THR A 85 7.01 -15.75 3.48
C THR A 85 6.32 -14.86 2.45
N ARG A 86 6.93 -13.72 2.06
CA ARG A 86 6.45 -12.89 0.94
C ARG A 86 6.71 -13.54 -0.40
N LYS A 87 7.94 -14.04 -0.62
CA LYS A 87 8.35 -14.67 -1.89
C LYS A 87 7.52 -15.91 -2.26
N LYS A 88 7.02 -16.67 -1.28
CA LYS A 88 6.15 -17.83 -1.53
C LYS A 88 4.73 -17.43 -1.94
N ARG A 89 4.19 -16.29 -1.46
CA ARG A 89 2.84 -15.82 -1.81
C ARG A 89 2.77 -15.25 -3.22
N ASP A 90 3.82 -14.53 -3.63
CA ASP A 90 3.89 -13.95 -4.98
C ASP A 90 3.99 -15.03 -6.07
N PHE A 91 4.56 -16.20 -5.75
CA PHE A 91 4.70 -17.33 -6.68
C PHE A 91 3.39 -18.08 -6.97
N TYR A 92 2.41 -18.10 -6.05
CA TYR A 92 1.12 -18.77 -6.26
C TYR A 92 0.04 -17.83 -6.84
N ALA A 93 0.25 -16.52 -6.86
CA ALA A 93 -0.75 -15.55 -7.33
C ALA A 93 -0.85 -15.43 -8.87
N VAL A 94 0.06 -16.04 -9.65
CA VAL A 94 0.17 -15.83 -11.12
C VAL A 94 -0.24 -17.07 -11.94
N GLN A 95 -1.05 -17.99 -11.40
CA GLN A 95 -1.59 -19.10 -12.20
C GLN A 95 -3.11 -19.26 -12.07
N ASP A 96 -3.85 -18.31 -12.64
CA ASP A 96 -5.24 -18.56 -13.02
C ASP A 96 -5.63 -17.78 -14.29
N VAL A 97 -4.89 -18.03 -15.39
CA VAL A 97 -5.38 -17.71 -16.74
C VAL A 97 -6.00 -18.99 -17.31
N LYS A 98 -7.33 -19.00 -17.35
CA LYS A 98 -8.17 -20.10 -17.85
C LYS A 98 -7.73 -20.59 -19.22
N ARG A 99 -7.46 -21.89 -19.34
CA ARG A 99 -7.37 -22.61 -20.63
C ARG A 99 -8.74 -22.55 -21.33
N GLY A 100 -8.84 -21.79 -22.42
CA GLY A 100 -10.01 -21.79 -23.30
C GLY A 100 -10.20 -23.16 -23.96
N LYS A 101 -11.41 -23.72 -23.85
CA LYS A 101 -11.82 -24.98 -24.48
C LYS A 101 -12.06 -24.75 -25.98
N PRO A 102 -11.60 -25.61 -26.90
CA PRO A 102 -11.77 -25.39 -28.34
C PRO A 102 -13.22 -25.69 -28.76
N GLY A 103 -13.97 -24.65 -29.10
CA GLY A 103 -15.37 -24.72 -29.54
C GLY A 103 -15.51 -24.76 -31.06
N ARG A 104 -15.80 -25.94 -31.58
CA ARG A 104 -16.17 -26.30 -32.97
C ARG A 104 -17.51 -25.68 -33.40
N ARG A 105 -17.62 -25.20 -34.67
CA ARG A 105 -18.81 -25.05 -35.58
C ARG A 105 -18.42 -24.13 -36.76
N LYS A 106 -18.85 -24.23 -38.03
CA LYS A 106 -19.89 -24.97 -38.77
C LYS A 106 -19.50 -24.94 -40.28
N SER A 107 -19.80 -25.98 -41.06
CA SER A 107 -20.08 -25.87 -42.50
C SER A 107 -21.34 -26.68 -42.84
N VAL A 108 -22.01 -26.25 -43.91
CA VAL A 108 -23.46 -26.27 -44.23
C VAL A 108 -23.88 -27.55 -45.01
N PRO A 109 -25.19 -27.91 -45.11
CA PRO A 109 -25.75 -29.27 -45.18
C PRO A 109 -26.10 -29.74 -46.61
N PRO A 110 -26.73 -30.92 -46.76
CA PRO A 110 -27.78 -31.01 -47.77
C PRO A 110 -29.06 -31.76 -47.34
N GLU A 111 -30.12 -31.34 -48.03
CA GLU A 111 -31.31 -32.08 -48.45
C GLU A 111 -32.51 -32.32 -47.53
N ALA A 112 -33.66 -32.07 -48.16
CA ALA A 112 -35.02 -31.90 -47.66
C ALA A 112 -35.81 -33.23 -47.81
N PRO A 113 -37.14 -33.25 -48.05
CA PRO A 113 -38.26 -32.41 -47.62
C PRO A 113 -39.38 -33.29 -46.98
N LYS A 114 -40.45 -32.68 -46.47
CA LYS A 114 -41.85 -33.20 -46.57
C LYS A 114 -42.81 -32.07 -46.13
N VAL A 115 -43.51 -31.39 -47.05
CA VAL A 115 -44.92 -31.62 -47.51
C VAL A 115 -45.85 -32.04 -46.36
N ASP A 116 -47.00 -31.41 -46.07
CA ASP A 116 -47.95 -30.69 -46.93
C ASP A 116 -48.83 -29.70 -46.15
N ALA A 117 -49.24 -28.67 -46.88
CA ALA A 117 -50.56 -28.05 -46.98
C ALA A 117 -51.44 -27.80 -45.74
N GLY A 118 -51.81 -26.52 -45.59
CA GLY A 118 -53.22 -26.16 -45.48
C GLY A 118 -53.59 -25.16 -44.40
N GLY A 119 -54.18 -24.04 -44.82
CA GLY A 119 -55.25 -23.41 -44.03
C GLY A 119 -54.92 -22.05 -43.45
N ASP A 120 -55.27 -21.03 -44.22
CA ASP A 120 -55.27 -19.61 -43.88
C ASP A 120 -56.31 -19.27 -42.80
N SER A 121 -55.99 -18.22 -42.01
CA SER A 121 -56.87 -17.26 -41.34
C SER A 121 -58.11 -17.72 -40.53
N THR A 122 -58.22 -17.28 -39.28
CA THR A 122 -59.29 -16.38 -38.75
C THR A 122 -59.31 -16.35 -37.20
N THR A 123 -59.11 -15.17 -36.62
CA THR A 123 -59.66 -14.75 -35.31
C THR A 123 -61.18 -14.51 -35.43
N PRO A 124 -61.94 -14.09 -34.39
CA PRO A 124 -61.83 -14.11 -32.92
C PRO A 124 -63.13 -14.70 -32.26
N THR A 125 -63.30 -14.70 -30.93
CA THR A 125 -64.60 -14.37 -30.25
C THR A 125 -64.54 -14.53 -28.73
N SER A 126 -65.29 -13.65 -28.07
CA SER A 126 -65.34 -13.30 -26.66
C SER A 126 -66.50 -13.98 -25.91
N GLY A 127 -66.24 -14.40 -24.65
CA GLY A 127 -67.17 -14.45 -23.50
C GLY A 127 -68.14 -15.65 -23.35
N PRO A 128 -68.86 -15.78 -22.21
CA PRO A 128 -68.52 -15.42 -20.82
C PRO A 128 -68.91 -16.50 -19.78
N ASP A 129 -68.74 -16.14 -18.50
CA ASP A 129 -69.66 -16.43 -17.38
C ASP A 129 -69.34 -17.50 -16.31
N ARG A 130 -69.79 -17.14 -15.10
CA ARG A 130 -69.55 -17.68 -13.75
C ARG A 130 -70.35 -18.95 -13.41
N MET A 131 -69.96 -19.53 -12.27
CA MET A 131 -70.63 -20.49 -11.33
C MET A 131 -69.85 -21.81 -11.24
N ASP A 132 -69.69 -22.52 -10.12
CA ASP A 132 -70.00 -22.33 -8.70
C ASP A 132 -69.30 -23.49 -7.94
N GLY A 133 -69.05 -23.31 -6.64
CA GLY A 133 -69.16 -24.35 -5.61
C GLY A 133 -68.12 -25.48 -5.54
N ARG A 134 -67.31 -25.51 -4.48
CA ARG A 134 -67.61 -26.12 -3.16
C ARG A 134 -66.44 -25.94 -2.22
#